data_AF-I4D398-F1
#
_entry.id   AF-I4D398-F1
#
_cell.length_a   1.000
_cell.length_b   1.000
_cell.length_c   1.000
_cell.angle_alpha   90.00
_cell.angle_beta   90.00
_cell.angle_gamma   90.00
#
_symmetry.space_group_name_H-M   'P 1'
#
loop_
_entity.id
_entity.type
_entity.pdbx_description
1 polymer ?
#
loop_
_entity_poly.entity_id
_entity_poly.type
_entity_poly.pdbx_seq_one_letter_code
_entity_poly.pdbx_strand_id
1 'polypeptide(L)'
;MADTSQIKKDIREIVKSLSYQFNTTFYEGNILNSKESRKFHGVSADKSICLFVCNNELQDGKLKAGQRSAIFEKCYWLTIANCQRRILIFTDGGFYNKFMEEYSGYLSGIETMVYKI
;
A
#
# COMPACT_ATOMS: atom_id res chain seq x y z
N MET A 1 -1.34 -6.32 22.26
CA MET A 1 -0.96 -5.27 21.29
C MET A 1 -0.21 -5.95 20.18
N ALA A 2 -0.65 -5.83 18.92
CA ALA A 2 0.09 -6.38 17.78
C ALA A 2 1.49 -5.75 17.75
N ASP A 3 2.52 -6.56 17.48
CA ASP A 3 3.91 -6.10 17.48
C ASP A 3 4.18 -5.20 16.27
N THR A 4 3.84 -3.92 16.44
CA THR A 4 4.01 -2.89 15.41
C THR A 4 5.46 -2.73 14.94
N SER A 5 6.42 -3.26 15.70
CA SER A 5 7.84 -3.28 15.37
C SER A 5 8.14 -4.23 14.22
N GLN A 6 7.57 -5.44 14.26
CA GLN A 6 7.76 -6.45 13.23
C GLN A 6 7.11 -6.00 11.92
N ILE A 7 5.87 -5.52 11.98
CA ILE A 7 5.15 -4.99 10.80
C ILE A 7 5.95 -3.89 10.10
N LYS A 8 6.55 -2.96 10.85
CA LYS A 8 7.37 -1.90 10.28
C LYS A 8 8.65 -2.45 9.62
N LYS A 9 9.25 -3.48 10.22
CA LYS A 9 10.42 -4.15 9.64
C LYS A 9 10.07 -4.81 8.32
N ASP A 10 8.97 -5.56 8.29
CA ASP A 10 8.45 -6.23 7.09
C ASP A 10 8.16 -5.24 5.96
N ILE A 11 7.50 -4.12 6.27
CA ILE A 11 7.24 -3.05 5.30
C ILE A 11 8.56 -2.50 4.73
N ARG A 12 9.56 -2.23 5.57
CA ARG A 12 10.87 -1.75 5.08
C ARG A 12 11.57 -2.76 4.19
N GLU A 13 11.50 -4.04 4.51
CA GLU A 13 12.08 -5.11 3.69
C GLU A 13 11.40 -5.20 2.32
N ILE A 14 10.06 -5.13 2.28
CA ILE A 14 9.29 -5.06 1.03
C ILE A 14 9.71 -3.84 0.21
N VAL A 15 9.71 -2.64 0.82
CA VAL A 15 10.08 -1.39 0.14
C VAL A 15 11.51 -1.45 -0.42
N LYS A 16 12.44 -2.05 0.33
CA LYS A 16 13.81 -2.26 -0.12
C LYS A 16 13.87 -3.22 -1.32
N SER A 17 13.13 -4.32 -1.29
CA SER A 17 13.04 -5.26 -2.42
C SER A 17 12.48 -4.58 -3.66
N LEU A 18 11.39 -3.81 -3.51
CA LEU A 18 10.78 -3.05 -4.59
C LEU A 18 11.72 -1.96 -5.13
N SER A 19 12.60 -1.39 -4.30
CA SER A 19 13.63 -0.45 -4.76
C SER A 19 14.53 -1.10 -5.82
N TYR A 20 14.96 -2.35 -5.59
CA TYR A 20 15.74 -3.11 -6.56
C TYR A 20 14.92 -3.45 -7.81
N GLN A 21 13.67 -3.89 -7.63
CA GLN A 21 12.79 -4.28 -8.74
C GLN A 21 12.46 -3.11 -9.69
N PHE A 22 12.19 -1.93 -9.13
CA PHE A 22 11.85 -0.74 -9.90
C PHE A 22 13.08 0.11 -10.28
N ASN A 23 14.29 -0.35 -9.95
CA ASN A 23 15.55 0.36 -10.16
C ASN A 23 15.47 1.83 -9.68
N THR A 24 14.92 2.04 -8.49
CA THR A 24 14.71 3.36 -7.90
C THR A 24 14.88 3.30 -6.40
N THR A 25 15.20 4.43 -5.77
CA THR A 25 15.29 4.52 -4.32
C THR A 25 13.96 4.97 -3.75
N PHE A 26 13.35 4.15 -2.90
CA PHE A 26 12.18 4.53 -2.12
C PHE A 26 12.56 5.08 -0.74
N TYR A 27 11.81 6.07 -0.29
CA TYR A 27 11.84 6.58 1.08
C TYR A 27 10.42 6.74 1.64
N GLU A 28 10.27 6.68 2.95
CA GLU A 28 9.02 7.07 3.61
C GLU A 28 8.85 8.59 3.52
N GLY A 29 7.75 9.05 2.93
CA GLY A 29 7.59 10.47 2.64
C GLY A 29 6.14 10.90 2.43
N ASN A 30 5.92 12.21 2.48
CA ASN A 30 4.65 12.83 2.10
C ASN A 30 4.76 13.35 0.67
N ILE A 31 3.73 13.13 -0.14
CA ILE A 31 3.67 13.64 -1.52
C ILE A 31 2.78 14.89 -1.64
N LEU A 32 1.91 15.12 -0.66
CA LEU A 32 0.91 16.20 -0.70
C LEU A 32 1.42 17.46 0.02
N ASN A 33 1.30 18.61 -0.66
CA ASN A 33 1.52 19.95 -0.11
C ASN A 33 0.22 20.52 0.51
N SER A 34 -0.51 19.73 1.31
CA SER A 34 -1.74 20.16 1.98
C SER A 34 -1.62 20.06 3.50
N LYS A 35 -2.55 20.71 4.23
CA LYS A 35 -2.62 20.65 5.70
C LYS A 35 -2.85 19.22 6.22
N GLU A 36 -3.35 18.32 5.38
CA GLU A 36 -3.49 16.90 5.70
C GLU A 36 -2.38 16.12 4.98
N SER A 37 -1.42 15.62 5.76
CA SER A 37 -0.31 14.84 5.23
C SER A 37 -0.38 13.40 5.74
N ARG A 38 -0.40 12.44 4.82
CA ARG A 38 -0.22 11.02 5.12
C ARG A 38 1.14 10.56 4.60
N LYS A 39 1.90 9.91 5.48
CA LYS A 39 3.17 9.29 5.11
C LYS A 39 2.90 8.04 4.28
N PHE A 40 3.42 8.01 3.07
CA PHE A 40 3.46 6.82 2.22
C PHE A 40 4.56 5.88 2.71
N HIS A 41 4.39 4.57 2.50
CA HIS A 41 5.40 3.59 2.88
C HIS A 41 6.61 3.63 1.95
N GLY A 42 6.40 4.03 0.68
CA GLY A 42 7.48 4.30 -0.26
C GLY A 42 7.09 5.39 -1.25
N VAL A 43 8.01 6.32 -1.46
CA VAL A 43 7.97 7.36 -2.49
C VAL A 43 9.31 7.33 -3.21
N SER A 44 9.30 7.28 -4.55
CA SER A 44 10.55 7.32 -5.32
C SER A 44 11.20 8.70 -5.23
N ALA A 45 12.53 8.75 -5.39
CA ALA A 45 13.32 10.00 -5.35
C ALA A 45 12.78 11.11 -6.26
N ASP A 46 12.35 10.74 -7.46
CA ASP A 46 11.75 11.61 -8.49
C ASP A 46 10.24 11.84 -8.31
N LYS A 47 9.63 11.25 -7.27
CA LYS A 47 8.19 11.29 -6.97
C LYS A 47 7.30 10.74 -8.11
N SER A 48 7.85 9.93 -9.01
CA SER A 48 7.08 9.28 -10.08
C SER A 48 6.27 8.08 -9.57
N ILE A 49 6.74 7.40 -8.51
CA ILE A 49 6.12 6.22 -7.92
C ILE A 49 5.80 6.48 -6.44
N CYS A 50 4.59 6.12 -6.03
CA CYS A 50 4.20 6.06 -4.63
C CYS A 50 3.51 4.74 -4.30
N LEU A 51 3.69 4.28 -3.06
CA LEU A 51 3.14 3.00 -2.65
C LEU A 51 2.68 2.95 -1.20
N PHE A 52 1.67 2.12 -0.96
CA PHE A 52 1.30 1.61 0.34
C PHE A 52 1.40 0.10 0.37
N VAL A 53 1.71 -0.43 1.56
CA VAL A 53 1.75 -1.85 1.87
C VAL A 53 0.61 -2.17 2.84
N CYS A 54 -0.17 -3.19 2.52
CA CYS A 54 -1.33 -3.68 3.26
C CYS A 54 -1.00 -5.06 3.80
N ASN A 55 -0.85 -5.14 5.11
CA ASN A 55 -0.54 -6.37 5.85
C ASN A 55 -1.78 -6.99 6.52
N ASN A 56 -2.95 -6.77 5.92
CA ASN A 56 -4.21 -7.26 6.45
C ASN A 56 -4.41 -8.72 6.05
N GLU A 57 -4.89 -9.53 6.99
CA GLU A 57 -5.29 -10.93 6.77
C GLU A 57 -6.80 -11.07 6.91
N LEU A 58 -7.37 -12.10 6.27
CA LEU A 58 -8.80 -12.39 6.43
C LEU A 58 -9.11 -12.76 7.88
N GLN A 59 -10.24 -12.28 8.40
CA GLN A 59 -10.74 -12.69 9.70
C GLN A 59 -12.04 -13.47 9.50
N ASP A 60 -12.06 -14.73 9.92
CA ASP A 60 -13.16 -15.68 9.67
C ASP A 60 -13.52 -15.81 8.18
N GLY A 61 -12.49 -15.75 7.31
CA GLY A 61 -12.66 -15.80 5.85
C GLY A 61 -13.33 -14.56 5.23
N LYS A 62 -13.51 -13.48 6.01
CA LYS A 62 -14.18 -12.24 5.58
C LYS A 62 -13.27 -11.03 5.71
N LEU A 63 -13.53 -10.04 4.85
CA LEU A 63 -13.00 -8.70 4.96
C LEU A 63 -13.82 -7.92 6.01
N LYS A 64 -13.23 -7.57 7.14
CA LYS A 64 -13.94 -6.78 8.15
C LYS A 64 -14.03 -5.31 7.73
N ALA A 65 -15.09 -4.64 8.15
CA ALA A 65 -15.35 -3.24 7.78
C ALA A 65 -14.18 -2.30 8.11
N GLY A 66 -13.49 -2.50 9.24
CA GLY A 66 -12.31 -1.71 9.61
C GLY A 66 -11.12 -1.91 8.67
N GLN A 67 -10.87 -3.14 8.21
CA GLN A 67 -9.79 -3.45 7.26
C GLN A 67 -10.09 -2.82 5.90
N ARG A 68 -11.34 -2.95 5.44
CA ARG A 68 -11.82 -2.33 4.21
C ARG A 68 -11.67 -0.81 4.24
N SER A 69 -12.13 -0.16 5.31
CA SER A 69 -12.01 1.29 5.49
C SER A 69 -10.55 1.75 5.43
N ALA A 70 -9.65 1.05 6.14
CA ALA A 70 -8.23 1.37 6.15
C ALA A 70 -7.53 1.20 4.78
N ILE A 71 -8.06 0.36 3.89
CA ILE A 71 -7.54 0.21 2.53
C ILE A 71 -8.08 1.29 1.60
N PHE A 72 -9.38 1.58 1.67
CA PHE A 72 -9.95 2.69 0.89
C PHE A 72 -9.36 4.04 1.27
N GLU A 73 -9.01 4.25 2.54
CA GLU A 73 -8.25 5.43 2.96
C GLU A 73 -6.91 5.52 2.21
N LYS A 74 -6.15 4.43 2.12
CA LYS A 74 -4.89 4.37 1.35
C LYS A 74 -5.13 4.61 -0.14
N CYS A 75 -6.20 4.06 -0.71
CA CYS A 75 -6.56 4.25 -2.11
C CYS A 75 -6.90 5.72 -2.40
N TYR A 76 -7.62 6.37 -1.49
CA TYR A 76 -7.89 7.81 -1.57
C TYR A 76 -6.57 8.60 -1.61
N TRP A 77 -5.65 8.33 -0.68
CA TRP A 77 -4.34 8.99 -0.65
C TRP A 77 -3.52 8.75 -1.94
N LEU A 78 -3.52 7.52 -2.47
CA LEU A 78 -2.88 7.19 -3.75
C LEU A 78 -3.52 7.96 -4.92
N THR A 79 -4.84 8.13 -4.90
CA THR A 79 -5.59 8.80 -5.98
C THR A 79 -5.25 10.30 -6.05
N ILE A 80 -5.12 10.95 -4.90
CA ILE A 80 -4.81 12.38 -4.82
C ILE A 80 -3.31 12.67 -4.87
N ALA A 81 -2.45 11.66 -4.69
CA ALA A 81 -1.01 11.80 -4.86
C ALA A 81 -0.67 12.14 -6.32
N ASN A 82 0.14 13.18 -6.52
CA ASN A 82 0.62 13.58 -7.84
C ASN A 82 1.80 12.71 -8.30
N CYS A 83 1.58 11.39 -8.36
CA CYS A 83 2.52 10.41 -8.87
C CYS A 83 1.95 9.73 -10.11
N GLN A 84 2.84 9.37 -11.04
CA GLN A 84 2.48 8.67 -12.28
C GLN A 84 2.06 7.23 -12.00
N ARG A 85 2.80 6.54 -11.12
CA ARG A 85 2.53 5.17 -10.70
C ARG A 85 2.14 5.14 -9.23
N ARG A 86 1.00 4.50 -8.95
CA ARG A 86 0.35 4.47 -7.64
C ARG A 86 0.12 3.01 -7.29
N ILE A 87 0.82 2.49 -6.30
CA ILE A 87 0.88 1.05 -6.08
C ILE A 87 0.32 0.70 -4.70
N LEU A 88 -0.61 -0.26 -4.67
CA LEU A 88 -1.12 -0.87 -3.46
C LEU A 88 -0.61 -2.32 -3.38
N ILE A 89 0.28 -2.59 -2.44
CA ILE A 89 0.87 -3.91 -2.23
C ILE A 89 0.13 -4.62 -1.11
N PHE A 90 -0.21 -5.88 -1.32
CA PHE A 90 -0.79 -6.77 -0.31
C PHE A 90 0.22 -7.84 0.08
N THR A 91 0.33 -8.14 1.38
CA THR A 91 1.23 -9.21 1.84
C THR A 91 0.54 -10.56 1.98
N ASP A 92 -0.79 -10.58 2.10
CA ASP A 92 -1.59 -11.80 2.13
C ASP A 92 -2.36 -12.02 0.82
N GLY A 93 -2.14 -13.17 0.19
CA GLY A 93 -2.76 -13.53 -1.08
C GLY A 93 -4.25 -13.86 -0.95
N GLY A 94 -4.67 -14.44 0.17
CA GLY A 94 -6.09 -14.75 0.42
C GLY A 94 -6.92 -13.48 0.55
N PHE A 95 -6.42 -12.54 1.35
CA PHE A 95 -6.99 -11.21 1.51
C PHE A 95 -7.03 -10.46 0.17
N TYR A 96 -5.91 -10.45 -0.58
CA TYR A 96 -5.86 -9.80 -1.89
C TYR A 96 -6.93 -10.33 -2.83
N ASN A 97 -7.02 -11.66 -2.99
CA ASN A 97 -8.00 -12.27 -3.89
C ASN A 97 -9.43 -11.87 -3.52
N LYS A 98 -9.77 -11.94 -2.23
CA LYS A 98 -11.09 -11.54 -1.75
C LYS A 98 -11.37 -10.05 -1.98
N PHE A 99 -10.38 -9.20 -1.74
CA PHE A 99 -10.49 -7.76 -1.95
C PHE A 99 -10.69 -7.42 -3.43
N MET A 100 -9.95 -8.07 -4.34
CA MET A 100 -10.07 -7.84 -5.78
C MET A 100 -11.40 -8.37 -6.34
N GLU A 101 -11.90 -9.49 -5.84
CA GLU A 101 -13.22 -10.03 -6.19
C GLU A 101 -14.34 -9.01 -5.90
N GLU A 102 -14.28 -8.36 -4.74
CA GLU A 102 -15.33 -7.43 -4.30
C GLU A 102 -15.14 -5.98 -4.79
N TYR A 103 -13.89 -5.51 -4.95
CA TYR A 103 -13.60 -4.08 -5.07
C TYR A 103 -12.69 -3.67 -6.23
N SER A 104 -12.30 -4.57 -7.13
CA SER A 104 -11.42 -4.25 -8.27
C SER A 104 -11.91 -3.04 -9.10
N GLY A 105 -13.23 -2.90 -9.29
CA GLY A 105 -13.82 -1.78 -10.04
C GLY A 105 -13.59 -0.39 -9.42
N TYR A 106 -13.21 -0.31 -8.15
CA TYR A 106 -12.94 0.97 -7.46
C TYR A 106 -11.46 1.40 -7.53
N LEU A 107 -10.59 0.58 -8.11
CA LEU A 107 -9.13 0.79 -8.09
C LEU A 107 -8.61 1.48 -9.38
N SER A 108 -9.44 2.28 -10.04
CA SER A 108 -9.06 2.96 -11.27
C SER A 108 -7.80 3.81 -11.09
N GLY A 109 -6.75 3.50 -11.86
CA GLY A 109 -5.46 4.20 -11.80
C GLY A 109 -4.56 3.82 -10.61
N ILE A 110 -4.91 2.77 -9.86
CA ILE A 110 -4.07 2.19 -8.81
C ILE A 110 -3.61 0.79 -9.26
N GLU A 111 -2.30 0.61 -9.39
CA GLU A 111 -1.69 -0.69 -9.61
C GLU A 111 -1.77 -1.51 -8.31
N THR A 112 -2.22 -2.76 -8.39
CA THR A 112 -2.24 -3.67 -7.24
C THR A 112 -1.29 -4.83 -7.44
N MET A 113 -0.60 -5.24 -6.38
CA MET A 113 0.26 -6.43 -6.42
C MET A 113 0.30 -7.18 -5.10
N VAL A 114 0.68 -8.46 -5.17
CA VAL A 114 0.93 -9.30 -3.99
C VAL A 114 2.42 -9.48 -3.83
N TYR A 115 2.92 -9.24 -2.62
CA TYR A 115 4.30 -9.51 -2.24
C TYR A 115 4.31 -10.49 -1.07
N LYS A 116 4.73 -11.73 -1.33
CA LYS A 116 4.90 -12.74 -0.27
C LYS A 116 6.25 -12.53 0.41
N ILE A 117 6.21 -12.40 1.73
CA ILE A 117 7.39 -12.47 2.60
C ILE A 117 7.72 -13.94 2.84
#